data_AF-A0AAW4BUJ8-F1
#
_entry.id   AF-A0AAW4BUJ8-F1
#
_cell.length_a   1.000
_cell.length_b   1.000
_cell.length_c   1.000
_cell.angle_alpha   90.00
_cell.angle_beta   90.00
_cell.angle_gamma   90.00
#
_symmetry.space_group_name_H-M   'P 1'
#
loop_
_entity.id
_entity.type
_entity.pdbx_description
1 polymer ?
#
loop_
_entity_poly.entity_id
_entity_poly.type
_entity_poly.pdbx_seq_one_letter_code
_entity_poly.pdbx_strand_id
1 'polypeptide(L)'
;MKRDEFLAQPEVEAFIEWLAANLPVLTFKLRFKSSKFLPGGLTVDVQGIEQVLEHYRWKASWRDSHQSAVDSETWMQTQGSLRQLREWLSAGVRAGDEQQALQACLQILRWGGVRGAIPFLHRLAASGELSSYLKKMAGLMALDAANDLDDLSSVERFDSGLTKIHALLDLSGSPIYDSRVGAAIAMLYALFRQQWAGRGKPLLRFPSGGARGDQIRNPGAFANCLAAPQFSAIEYAEWARWQVRLGWIVRALLGRTGWFADQGAMPARCHAFEASLFMLGYDLRCFGLTPVPEAKAVGEQGEVSLRESGNSGWVPTGHPFGQVLSDYLAFRHSGAPDNKDAFVDWLVAEPRNGKTLSRATAQGYCFPFSIDEFDFFGRSLAALERIVAGGEDGLRAALSGETLEPFTVGDERVSVCLVDVLITGNAYARAESDKERVDYVVSAGYAGTENSARTLMAVGRSVGKHFGLLDVQHLPTPLFKQFYQDCSLDA
;
A
#
# COMPACT_ATOMS: atom_id res chain seq x y z
N MET A 1 -12.19 -12.42 20.10
CA MET A 1 -11.73 -13.76 19.65
C MET A 1 -10.25 -13.95 19.94
N LYS A 2 -9.90 -15.02 20.66
CA LYS A 2 -8.52 -15.39 21.03
C LYS A 2 -7.87 -16.32 20.00
N ARG A 3 -6.55 -16.46 20.08
CA ARG A 3 -5.76 -17.33 19.17
C ARG A 3 -6.28 -18.76 19.10
N ASP A 4 -6.42 -19.42 20.24
CA ASP A 4 -6.74 -20.86 20.26
C ASP A 4 -8.18 -21.10 19.77
N GLU A 5 -9.12 -20.19 20.06
CA GLU A 5 -10.47 -20.18 19.49
C GLU A 5 -10.43 -20.00 17.97
N PHE A 6 -9.61 -19.07 17.47
CA PHE A 6 -9.47 -18.80 16.04
C PHE A 6 -8.92 -20.01 15.29
N LEU A 7 -7.86 -20.63 15.82
CA LEU A 7 -7.18 -21.79 15.21
C LEU A 7 -8.02 -23.07 15.28
N ALA A 8 -8.89 -23.21 16.29
CA ALA A 8 -9.79 -24.36 16.44
C ALA A 8 -10.99 -24.33 15.48
N GLN A 9 -11.17 -23.26 14.68
CA GLN A 9 -12.22 -23.21 13.67
C GLN A 9 -11.93 -24.24 12.56
N PRO A 10 -12.90 -25.10 12.19
CA PRO A 10 -12.66 -26.21 11.25
C PRO A 10 -12.06 -25.77 9.91
N GLU A 11 -12.50 -24.62 9.38
CA GLU A 11 -11.98 -24.08 8.12
C GLU A 11 -10.54 -23.56 8.24
N VAL A 12 -10.15 -23.00 9.39
CA VAL A 12 -8.78 -22.52 9.62
C VAL A 12 -7.84 -23.70 9.78
N GLU A 13 -8.23 -24.70 10.58
CA GLU A 13 -7.44 -25.92 10.77
C GLU A 13 -7.23 -26.65 9.45
N ALA A 14 -8.29 -26.86 8.67
CA ALA A 14 -8.19 -27.51 7.37
C ALA A 14 -7.37 -26.70 6.36
N PHE A 15 -7.41 -25.36 6.42
CA PHE A 15 -6.55 -24.54 5.58
C PHE A 15 -5.08 -24.71 5.94
N ILE A 16 -4.73 -24.78 7.24
CA ILE A 16 -3.36 -25.04 7.70
C ILE A 16 -2.88 -26.42 7.23
N GLU A 17 -3.74 -27.45 7.34
CA GLU A 17 -3.43 -28.80 6.84
C GLU A 17 -3.23 -28.81 5.32
N TRP A 18 -4.10 -28.10 4.59
CA TRP A 18 -3.99 -27.96 3.14
C TRP A 18 -2.68 -27.26 2.76
N LEU A 19 -2.29 -26.18 3.45
CA LEU A 19 -1.01 -25.51 3.22
C LEU A 19 0.16 -26.47 3.44
N ALA A 20 0.16 -27.22 4.55
CA ALA A 20 1.21 -28.20 4.88
C ALA A 20 1.38 -29.27 3.80
N ALA A 21 0.27 -29.76 3.24
CA ALA A 21 0.28 -30.80 2.22
C ALA A 21 0.63 -30.27 0.81
N ASN A 22 0.16 -29.06 0.46
CA ASN A 22 0.21 -28.57 -0.93
C ASN A 22 1.42 -27.67 -1.21
N LEU A 23 1.84 -26.82 -0.26
CA LEU A 23 2.93 -25.88 -0.53
C LEU A 23 4.25 -26.54 -0.97
N PRO A 24 4.65 -27.75 -0.49
CA PRO A 24 5.86 -28.42 -0.98
C PRO A 24 5.77 -28.90 -2.42
N VAL A 25 4.57 -29.18 -2.93
CA VAL A 25 4.38 -29.79 -4.25
C VAL A 25 3.92 -28.79 -5.31
N LEU A 26 3.38 -27.64 -4.90
CA LEU A 26 2.99 -26.56 -5.82
C LEU A 26 4.22 -26.04 -6.57
N THR A 27 4.01 -25.79 -7.86
CA THR A 27 4.99 -25.16 -8.75
C THR A 27 4.63 -23.69 -8.95
N PHE A 28 5.63 -22.81 -8.81
CA PHE A 28 5.48 -21.38 -9.01
C PHE A 28 6.34 -20.91 -10.18
N LYS A 29 5.72 -20.17 -11.11
CA LYS A 29 6.36 -19.55 -12.27
C LYS A 29 6.68 -18.10 -11.96
N LEU A 30 7.82 -17.84 -11.32
CA LEU A 30 8.24 -16.48 -11.00
C LEU A 30 8.64 -15.78 -12.30
N ARG A 31 7.89 -14.75 -12.69
CA ARG A 31 8.05 -14.00 -13.95
C ARG A 31 7.94 -12.51 -13.65
N PHE A 32 9.04 -11.90 -13.27
CA PHE A 32 9.09 -10.51 -12.83
C PHE A 32 9.84 -9.66 -13.86
N LYS A 33 9.25 -8.53 -14.22
CA LYS A 33 9.88 -7.58 -15.14
C LYS A 33 11.04 -6.85 -14.44
N SER A 34 12.02 -6.42 -15.24
CA SER A 34 13.15 -5.62 -14.74
C SER A 34 12.67 -4.26 -14.28
N SER A 35 13.07 -3.82 -13.08
CA SER A 35 12.34 -2.71 -12.45
C SER A 35 13.02 -2.03 -11.27
N LYS A 36 14.20 -1.39 -11.29
CA LYS A 36 14.85 -0.67 -10.14
C LYS A 36 14.95 -1.41 -8.77
N PHE A 37 13.84 -1.81 -8.15
CA PHE A 37 13.69 -2.81 -7.10
C PHE A 37 14.07 -4.23 -7.55
N LEU A 38 13.88 -4.61 -8.82
CA LEU A 38 14.38 -5.89 -9.33
C LEU A 38 15.21 -5.69 -10.61
N PRO A 39 16.47 -5.25 -10.49
CA PRO A 39 17.34 -5.07 -11.65
C PRO A 39 17.51 -6.40 -12.42
N GLY A 40 17.24 -6.37 -13.73
CA GLY A 40 17.36 -7.56 -14.59
C GLY A 40 16.14 -8.48 -14.58
N GLY A 41 15.16 -8.26 -13.72
CA GLY A 41 13.96 -9.08 -13.60
C GLY A 41 14.24 -10.47 -13.01
N LEU A 42 13.25 -11.36 -13.09
CA LEU A 42 13.37 -12.75 -12.66
C LEU A 42 12.52 -13.65 -13.56
N THR A 43 13.07 -14.78 -13.99
CA THR A 43 12.33 -15.81 -14.75
C THR A 43 12.82 -17.18 -14.32
N VAL A 44 12.07 -17.84 -13.45
CA VAL A 44 12.40 -19.18 -12.91
C VAL A 44 11.14 -19.95 -12.54
N ASP A 45 11.18 -21.26 -12.69
CA ASP A 45 10.16 -22.18 -12.16
C ASP A 45 10.73 -22.88 -10.93
N VAL A 46 9.97 -22.84 -9.84
CA VAL A 46 10.37 -23.43 -8.56
C VAL A 46 9.28 -24.34 -8.05
N GLN A 47 9.65 -25.37 -7.29
CA GLN A 47 8.70 -26.25 -6.62
C GLN A 47 8.88 -26.12 -5.11
N GLY A 48 7.80 -25.89 -4.39
CA GLY A 48 7.87 -25.69 -2.94
C GLY A 48 8.03 -24.22 -2.56
N ILE A 49 7.43 -23.84 -1.44
CA ILE A 49 7.54 -22.46 -0.91
C ILE A 49 8.96 -22.10 -0.41
N GLU A 50 9.76 -23.10 0.00
CA GLU A 50 11.14 -22.89 0.46
C GLU A 50 12.06 -22.47 -0.70
N GLN A 51 11.91 -23.08 -1.88
CA GLN A 51 12.69 -22.70 -3.07
C GLN A 51 12.37 -21.29 -3.55
N VAL A 52 11.16 -20.76 -3.29
CA VAL A 52 10.84 -19.35 -3.60
C VAL A 52 11.79 -18.39 -2.88
N LEU A 53 12.16 -18.70 -1.63
CA LEU A 53 13.05 -17.87 -0.81
C LEU A 53 14.47 -17.82 -1.37
N GLU A 54 14.97 -18.93 -1.92
CA GLU A 54 16.29 -19.00 -2.55
C GLU A 54 16.42 -18.01 -3.72
N HIS A 55 15.29 -17.67 -4.34
CA HIS A 55 15.20 -16.69 -5.42
C HIS A 55 14.74 -15.30 -4.98
N TYR A 56 14.63 -15.04 -3.67
CA TYR A 56 14.27 -13.72 -3.16
C TYR A 56 15.27 -12.67 -3.65
N ARG A 57 14.73 -11.67 -4.36
CA ARG A 57 15.44 -10.49 -4.82
C ARG A 57 14.49 -9.31 -4.77
N TRP A 58 14.82 -8.32 -3.95
CA TRP A 58 14.11 -7.05 -3.91
C TRP A 58 15.03 -5.97 -3.35
N LYS A 59 15.52 -5.11 -4.24
CA LYS A 59 16.40 -3.99 -3.92
C LYS A 59 15.65 -2.95 -3.09
N ALA A 60 16.18 -2.66 -1.92
CA ALA A 60 15.75 -1.61 -1.02
C ALA A 60 16.98 -0.87 -0.49
N SER A 61 16.80 0.41 -0.15
CA SER A 61 17.86 1.23 0.43
C SER A 61 17.32 2.09 1.57
N TRP A 62 18.16 2.30 2.58
CA TRP A 62 17.85 3.11 3.76
C TRP A 62 19.12 3.74 4.32
N ARG A 63 19.01 4.58 5.36
CA ARG A 63 20.16 5.17 6.05
C ARG A 63 20.24 4.67 7.47
N ASP A 64 21.41 4.22 7.90
CA ASP A 64 21.63 3.79 9.27
C ASP A 64 21.64 4.95 10.28
N SER A 65 21.84 4.62 11.56
CA SER A 65 21.92 5.63 12.64
C SER A 65 23.09 6.61 12.49
N HIS A 66 24.07 6.31 11.63
CA HIS A 66 25.20 7.17 11.27
C HIS A 66 24.99 7.88 9.93
N GLN A 67 23.76 7.84 9.37
CA GLN A 67 23.39 8.41 8.07
C GLN A 67 24.08 7.76 6.85
N SER A 68 24.72 6.60 7.04
CA SER A 68 25.35 5.84 5.97
C SER A 68 24.31 5.05 5.19
N ALA A 69 24.46 5.01 3.86
CA ALA A 69 23.55 4.26 3.00
C ALA A 69 23.73 2.75 3.21
N VAL A 70 22.62 2.05 3.38
CA VAL A 70 22.56 0.59 3.47
C VAL A 70 21.63 0.08 2.37
N ASP A 71 22.17 -0.79 1.52
CA ASP A 71 21.44 -1.44 0.44
C ASP A 71 21.20 -2.92 0.77
N SER A 72 20.04 -3.43 0.40
CA SER A 72 19.72 -4.86 0.44
C SER A 72 19.01 -5.29 -0.83
N GLU A 73 19.37 -6.43 -1.39
CA GLU A 73 18.72 -7.01 -2.56
C GLU A 73 18.36 -8.48 -2.33
N THR A 74 19.30 -9.28 -1.83
CA THR A 74 19.06 -10.71 -1.56
C THR A 74 18.37 -10.93 -0.22
N TRP A 75 17.88 -12.15 0.02
CA TRP A 75 17.27 -12.50 1.31
C TRP A 75 18.23 -12.27 2.49
N MET A 76 19.48 -12.73 2.38
CA MET A 76 20.49 -12.56 3.43
C MET A 76 20.74 -11.08 3.76
N GLN A 77 20.84 -10.23 2.73
CA GLN A 77 21.00 -8.79 2.93
C GLN A 77 19.73 -8.17 3.53
N THR A 78 18.56 -8.61 3.08
CA THR A 78 17.27 -8.15 3.62
C THR A 78 17.14 -8.49 5.10
N GLN A 79 17.46 -9.72 5.50
CA GLN A 79 17.52 -10.11 6.92
C GLN A 79 18.50 -9.23 7.72
N GLY A 80 19.66 -8.90 7.14
CA GLY A 80 20.62 -7.97 7.73
C GLY A 80 20.05 -6.56 7.95
N SER A 81 19.35 -6.01 6.97
CA SER A 81 18.65 -4.72 7.08
C SER A 81 17.54 -4.77 8.14
N LEU A 82 16.68 -5.79 8.09
CA LEU A 82 15.58 -5.95 9.06
C LEU A 82 16.10 -6.08 10.49
N ARG A 83 17.21 -6.80 10.70
CA ARG A 83 17.83 -6.91 12.03
C ARG A 83 18.28 -5.54 12.55
N GLN A 84 19.03 -4.78 11.75
CA GLN A 84 19.54 -3.47 12.17
C GLN A 84 18.40 -2.46 12.43
N LEU A 85 17.39 -2.42 11.55
CA LEU A 85 16.22 -1.58 11.72
C LEU A 85 15.42 -1.95 12.98
N ARG A 86 15.24 -3.24 13.24
CA ARG A 86 14.62 -3.77 14.48
C ARG A 86 15.38 -3.34 15.72
N GLU A 87 16.70 -3.50 15.73
CA GLU A 87 17.54 -3.14 16.88
C GLU A 87 17.48 -1.65 17.16
N TRP A 88 17.57 -0.80 16.12
CA TRP A 88 17.47 0.64 16.24
C TRP A 88 16.10 1.09 16.76
N LEU A 89 15.02 0.59 16.15
CA LEU A 89 13.66 0.93 16.59
C LEU A 89 13.40 0.47 18.03
N SER A 90 13.78 -0.76 18.37
CA SER A 90 13.60 -1.31 19.71
C SER A 90 14.38 -0.53 20.76
N ALA A 91 15.58 -0.05 20.44
CA ALA A 91 16.38 0.79 21.33
C ALA A 91 15.67 2.12 21.64
N GLY A 92 15.24 2.86 20.61
CA GLY A 92 14.53 4.13 20.78
C GLY A 92 13.23 4.00 21.56
N VAL A 93 12.40 3.02 21.17
CA VAL A 93 11.13 2.75 21.85
C VAL A 93 11.36 2.40 23.32
N ARG A 94 12.29 1.50 23.64
CA ARG A 94 12.59 1.11 25.03
C ARG A 94 13.08 2.29 25.85
N ALA A 95 13.93 3.14 25.30
CA ALA A 95 14.43 4.36 25.95
C ALA A 95 13.36 5.44 26.12
N GLY A 96 12.25 5.38 25.36
CA GLY A 96 11.28 6.47 25.28
C GLY A 96 11.83 7.69 24.53
N ASP A 97 12.82 7.47 23.66
CA ASP A 97 13.42 8.51 22.84
C ASP A 97 12.60 8.66 21.56
N GLU A 98 11.74 9.68 21.53
CA GLU A 98 10.82 9.91 20.42
C GLU A 98 11.53 10.28 19.13
N GLN A 99 12.68 10.96 19.21
CA GLN A 99 13.45 11.30 18.02
C GLN A 99 14.11 10.06 17.44
N GLN A 100 14.72 9.22 18.27
CA GLN A 100 15.33 7.98 17.82
C GLN A 100 14.28 7.00 17.27
N ALA A 101 13.15 6.85 17.94
CA ALA A 101 12.04 6.00 17.48
C ALA A 101 11.49 6.51 16.15
N LEU A 102 11.25 7.82 16.01
CA LEU A 102 10.79 8.42 14.76
C LEU A 102 11.79 8.17 13.63
N GLN A 103 13.08 8.44 13.84
CA GLN A 103 14.10 8.22 12.81
C GLN A 103 14.13 6.76 12.35
N ALA A 104 14.11 5.80 13.27
CA ALA A 104 14.05 4.39 12.92
C ALA A 104 12.76 4.05 12.13
N CYS A 105 11.60 4.55 12.55
CA CYS A 105 10.34 4.37 11.80
C CYS A 105 10.44 4.94 10.38
N LEU A 106 10.97 6.15 10.19
CA LEU A 106 11.13 6.77 8.88
C LEU A 106 12.07 5.94 7.98
N GLN A 107 13.14 5.36 8.52
CA GLN A 107 14.03 4.49 7.75
C GLN A 107 13.40 3.13 7.42
N ILE A 108 12.51 2.60 8.27
CA ILE A 108 11.69 1.42 7.94
C ILE A 108 10.74 1.71 6.78
N LEU A 109 10.09 2.89 6.80
CA LEU A 109 9.22 3.31 5.70
C LEU A 109 10.02 3.49 4.41
N ARG A 110 11.22 4.09 4.49
CA ARG A 110 12.15 4.24 3.36
C ARG A 110 12.58 2.89 2.78
N TRP A 111 13.04 1.96 3.62
CA TRP A 111 13.38 0.59 3.22
C TRP A 111 12.18 -0.08 2.53
N GLY A 112 10.99 0.08 3.09
CA GLY A 112 9.75 -0.47 2.54
C GLY A 112 9.19 0.24 1.30
N GLY A 113 9.81 1.35 0.87
CA GLY A 113 9.35 2.15 -0.28
C GLY A 113 7.98 2.81 -0.08
N VAL A 114 7.58 3.07 1.17
CA VAL A 114 6.25 3.61 1.53
C VAL A 114 6.39 4.94 2.28
N ARG A 115 5.37 5.80 2.18
CA ARG A 115 5.37 7.14 2.81
C ARG A 115 4.10 7.47 3.59
N GLY A 116 3.04 6.65 3.46
CA GLY A 116 1.72 6.94 4.01
C GLY A 116 1.74 7.28 5.50
N ALA A 117 2.43 6.50 6.33
CA ALA A 117 2.45 6.69 7.78
C ALA A 117 3.31 7.86 8.29
N ILE A 118 4.09 8.54 7.44
CA ILE A 118 5.00 9.63 7.87
C ILE A 118 4.29 10.73 8.68
N PRO A 119 3.14 11.30 8.24
CA PRO A 119 2.46 12.37 8.97
C PRO A 119 2.02 11.94 10.36
N PHE A 120 1.49 10.71 10.44
CA PHE A 120 1.02 10.10 11.68
C PHE A 120 2.16 9.94 12.68
N LEU A 121 3.32 9.44 12.23
CA LEU A 121 4.50 9.26 13.08
C LEU A 121 5.07 10.60 13.57
N HIS A 122 5.19 11.61 12.70
CA HIS A 122 5.63 12.94 13.12
C HIS A 122 4.70 13.57 14.15
N ARG A 123 3.38 13.43 13.97
CA ARG A 123 2.39 13.92 14.93
C ARG A 123 2.60 13.30 16.30
N LEU A 124 2.68 11.97 16.38
CA LEU A 124 2.88 11.26 17.64
C LEU A 124 4.23 11.59 18.29
N ALA A 125 5.30 11.75 17.50
CA ALA A 125 6.60 12.14 18.02
C ALA A 125 6.57 13.57 18.60
N ALA A 126 5.90 14.50 17.90
CA ALA A 126 5.75 15.88 18.35
C ALA A 126 4.89 16.01 19.61
N SER A 127 3.93 15.09 19.83
CA SER A 127 3.12 15.03 21.07
C SER A 127 3.80 14.25 22.21
N GLY A 128 4.95 13.62 21.97
CA GLY A 128 5.62 12.80 22.99
C GLY A 128 4.94 11.45 23.24
N GLU A 129 4.18 10.95 22.25
CA GLU A 129 3.32 9.76 22.39
C GLU A 129 3.81 8.57 21.57
N LEU A 130 4.69 8.77 20.58
CA LEU A 130 5.08 7.74 19.60
C LEU A 130 5.61 6.46 20.27
N SER A 131 6.56 6.56 21.20
CA SER A 131 7.16 5.41 21.86
C SER A 131 6.13 4.65 22.71
N SER A 132 5.21 5.37 23.36
CA SER A 132 4.13 4.76 24.14
C SER A 132 3.12 4.04 23.25
N TYR A 133 2.75 4.65 22.12
CA TYR A 133 1.89 4.06 21.10
C TYR A 133 2.50 2.77 20.53
N LEU A 134 3.79 2.81 20.16
CA LEU A 134 4.50 1.66 19.62
C LEU A 134 4.62 0.52 20.63
N LYS A 135 4.86 0.81 21.92
CA LYS A 135 4.83 -0.21 22.99
C LYS A 135 3.46 -0.86 23.14
N LYS A 136 2.40 -0.06 23.18
CA LYS A 136 1.02 -0.55 23.24
C LYS A 136 0.74 -1.48 22.07
N MET A 137 1.05 -1.04 20.85
CA MET A 137 0.81 -1.82 19.64
C MET A 137 1.66 -3.09 19.60
N ALA A 138 2.92 -3.06 20.01
CA ALA A 138 3.75 -4.27 20.10
C ALA A 138 3.14 -5.32 21.04
N GLY A 139 2.57 -4.86 22.17
CA GLY A 139 1.83 -5.73 23.09
C GLY A 139 0.60 -6.36 22.44
N LEU A 140 -0.22 -5.57 21.75
CA LEU A 140 -1.47 -6.03 21.10
C LEU A 140 -1.22 -6.96 19.90
N MET A 141 -0.12 -6.74 19.17
CA MET A 141 0.22 -7.46 17.94
C MET A 141 1.00 -8.75 18.20
N ALA A 142 1.47 -8.99 19.43
CA ALA A 142 2.23 -10.18 19.78
C ALA A 142 1.41 -11.47 19.57
N LEU A 143 1.98 -12.41 18.83
CA LEU A 143 1.30 -13.65 18.39
C LEU A 143 1.29 -14.75 19.46
N ASP A 144 2.16 -14.65 20.45
CA ASP A 144 2.28 -15.58 21.57
C ASP A 144 1.66 -15.05 22.88
N ALA A 145 1.15 -13.83 22.87
CA ALA A 145 0.39 -13.25 23.97
C ALA A 145 -1.07 -13.75 23.99
N ALA A 146 -1.72 -13.65 25.15
CA ALA A 146 -3.12 -14.00 25.36
C ALA A 146 -4.09 -12.89 24.93
N ASN A 147 -3.79 -12.21 23.82
CA ASN A 147 -4.56 -11.06 23.34
C ASN A 147 -5.88 -11.49 22.70
N ASP A 148 -6.87 -10.62 22.80
CA ASP A 148 -8.11 -10.74 22.03
C ASP A 148 -8.05 -9.81 20.81
N LEU A 149 -8.48 -10.28 19.63
CA LEU A 149 -8.58 -9.46 18.42
C LEU A 149 -9.47 -8.20 18.60
N ASP A 150 -10.37 -8.20 19.57
CA ASP A 150 -11.22 -7.05 19.89
C ASP A 150 -10.43 -5.91 20.58
N ASP A 151 -9.28 -6.20 21.16
CA ASP A 151 -8.37 -5.19 21.76
C ASP A 151 -7.76 -4.26 20.68
N LEU A 152 -7.72 -4.72 19.42
CA LEU A 152 -7.29 -3.94 18.26
C LEU A 152 -8.34 -2.94 17.76
N SER A 153 -9.51 -2.87 18.40
CA SER A 153 -10.53 -1.86 18.09
C SER A 153 -10.04 -0.41 18.34
N SER A 154 -9.01 -0.24 19.17
CA SER A 154 -8.39 1.05 19.50
C SER A 154 -7.25 1.50 18.57
N VAL A 155 -7.05 0.82 17.43
CA VAL A 155 -6.01 1.18 16.45
C VAL A 155 -6.35 2.51 15.77
N GLU A 156 -5.52 3.52 15.98
CA GLU A 156 -5.71 4.87 15.40
C GLU A 156 -5.42 4.90 13.90
N ARG A 157 -4.44 4.13 13.45
CA ARG A 157 -4.03 4.03 12.05
C ARG A 157 -3.41 2.67 11.78
N PHE A 158 -3.64 2.13 10.59
CA PHE A 158 -2.94 0.96 10.10
C PHE A 158 -2.80 1.00 8.57
N ASP A 159 -1.59 0.78 8.07
CA ASP A 159 -1.28 0.77 6.65
C ASP A 159 -0.06 -0.12 6.38
N SER A 160 0.32 -0.27 5.10
CA SER A 160 1.50 -1.05 4.67
C SER A 160 2.82 -0.60 5.33
N GLY A 161 2.91 0.66 5.76
CA GLY A 161 4.07 1.17 6.50
C GLY A 161 4.04 0.76 7.97
N LEU A 162 2.89 0.90 8.62
CA LEU A 162 2.70 0.49 10.01
C LEU A 162 2.83 -1.03 10.18
N THR A 163 2.41 -1.84 9.21
CA THR A 163 2.61 -3.30 9.26
C THR A 163 4.09 -3.66 9.40
N LYS A 164 4.97 -2.95 8.68
CA LYS A 164 6.45 -3.09 8.74
C LYS A 164 7.00 -2.71 10.10
N ILE A 165 6.60 -1.55 10.62
CA ILE A 165 7.04 -1.04 11.93
C ILE A 165 6.62 -2.01 13.04
N HIS A 166 5.38 -2.46 13.03
CA HIS A 166 4.86 -3.38 14.05
C HIS A 166 5.48 -4.77 13.94
N ALA A 167 5.67 -5.31 12.73
CA ALA A 167 6.36 -6.60 12.52
C ALA A 167 7.82 -6.57 13.00
N LEU A 168 8.51 -5.43 12.86
CA LEU A 168 9.88 -5.27 13.34
C LEU A 168 9.97 -5.10 14.86
N LEU A 169 8.95 -4.53 15.51
CA LEU A 169 8.89 -4.49 16.98
C LEU A 169 8.47 -5.82 17.59
N ASP A 170 7.62 -6.58 16.90
CA ASP A 170 7.15 -7.86 17.39
C ASP A 170 8.26 -8.93 17.36
N LEU A 171 8.47 -9.59 18.51
CA LEU A 171 9.47 -10.64 18.66
C LEU A 171 8.90 -12.04 18.42
N SER A 172 7.60 -12.15 18.16
CA SER A 172 6.91 -13.43 17.96
C SER A 172 6.81 -13.85 16.48
N GLY A 173 7.22 -13.00 15.53
CA GLY A 173 7.22 -13.32 14.09
C GLY A 173 5.95 -12.89 13.36
N SER A 174 5.36 -11.78 13.77
CA SER A 174 4.28 -11.11 13.03
C SER A 174 4.74 -10.81 11.60
N PRO A 175 3.91 -11.11 10.59
CA PRO A 175 4.27 -10.82 9.21
C PRO A 175 4.18 -9.33 8.92
N ILE A 176 5.05 -8.84 8.02
CA ILE A 176 4.85 -7.60 7.27
C ILE A 176 3.68 -7.82 6.31
N TYR A 177 2.47 -7.49 6.76
CA TYR A 177 1.25 -7.76 6.01
C TYR A 177 0.93 -6.65 5.00
N ASP A 178 1.70 -6.61 3.92
CA ASP A 178 1.50 -5.69 2.80
C ASP A 178 0.65 -6.27 1.67
N SER A 179 0.49 -5.53 0.56
CA SER A 179 -0.36 -5.94 -0.55
C SER A 179 0.09 -7.21 -1.26
N ARG A 180 1.38 -7.51 -1.33
CA ARG A 180 1.88 -8.73 -1.97
C ARG A 180 1.65 -9.92 -1.06
N VAL A 181 2.01 -9.79 0.21
CA VAL A 181 1.78 -10.85 1.20
C VAL A 181 0.28 -11.17 1.27
N GLY A 182 -0.58 -10.14 1.32
CA GLY A 182 -2.04 -10.28 1.24
C GLY A 182 -2.52 -10.98 -0.03
N ALA A 183 -2.03 -10.58 -1.20
CA ALA A 183 -2.40 -11.20 -2.47
C ALA A 183 -2.05 -12.69 -2.53
N ALA A 184 -0.83 -13.05 -2.12
CA ALA A 184 -0.35 -14.43 -2.17
C ALA A 184 -1.16 -15.35 -1.24
N ILE A 185 -1.39 -14.94 0.01
CA ILE A 185 -2.17 -15.76 0.94
C ILE A 185 -3.65 -15.81 0.55
N ALA A 186 -4.21 -14.74 -0.01
CA ALA A 186 -5.57 -14.74 -0.55
C ALA A 186 -5.71 -15.75 -1.71
N MET A 187 -4.71 -15.84 -2.60
CA MET A 187 -4.69 -16.83 -3.67
C MET A 187 -4.59 -18.25 -3.14
N LEU A 188 -3.69 -18.52 -2.19
CA LEU A 188 -3.57 -19.83 -1.55
C LEU A 188 -4.89 -20.25 -0.89
N TYR A 189 -5.57 -19.33 -0.21
CA TYR A 189 -6.87 -19.60 0.38
C TYR A 189 -7.97 -19.82 -0.67
N ALA A 190 -7.96 -19.08 -1.79
CA ALA A 190 -8.87 -19.31 -2.90
C ALA A 190 -8.70 -20.72 -3.50
N LEU A 191 -7.46 -21.19 -3.67
CA LEU A 191 -7.15 -22.54 -4.13
C LEU A 191 -7.64 -23.62 -3.14
N PHE A 192 -7.40 -23.42 -1.84
CA PHE A 192 -7.94 -24.29 -0.79
C PHE A 192 -9.48 -24.36 -0.86
N ARG A 193 -10.16 -23.22 -0.98
CA ARG A 193 -11.62 -23.14 -1.01
C ARG A 193 -12.26 -23.89 -2.16
N GLN A 194 -11.57 -24.04 -3.29
CA GLN A 194 -12.06 -24.85 -4.42
C GLN A 194 -12.10 -26.35 -4.08
N GLN A 195 -11.26 -26.79 -3.14
CA GLN A 195 -11.14 -28.19 -2.72
C GLN A 195 -11.87 -28.46 -1.39
N TRP A 196 -12.25 -27.40 -0.67
CA TRP A 196 -12.88 -27.50 0.64
C TRP A 196 -14.33 -27.95 0.52
N ALA A 197 -14.66 -29.10 1.13
CA ALA A 197 -16.01 -29.65 1.13
C ALA A 197 -16.97 -28.92 2.11
N GLY A 198 -16.44 -28.09 3.02
CA GLY A 198 -17.24 -27.35 3.98
C GLY A 198 -18.11 -26.29 3.30
N ARG A 199 -19.36 -26.18 3.77
CA ARG A 199 -20.34 -25.20 3.27
C ARG A 199 -20.33 -23.95 4.15
N GLY A 200 -20.57 -22.78 3.54
CA GLY A 200 -20.71 -21.53 4.27
C GLY A 200 -19.96 -20.37 3.62
N LYS A 201 -20.18 -19.17 4.18
CA LYS A 201 -19.45 -17.96 3.78
C LYS A 201 -17.96 -18.16 4.10
N PRO A 202 -17.04 -17.77 3.21
CA PRO A 202 -15.60 -17.86 3.47
C PRO A 202 -15.23 -17.10 4.74
N LEU A 203 -14.57 -17.80 5.67
CA LEU A 203 -14.11 -17.24 6.94
C LEU A 203 -12.86 -16.36 6.76
N LEU A 204 -11.93 -16.78 5.89
CA LEU A 204 -10.70 -16.05 5.61
C LEU A 204 -10.91 -15.25 4.32
N ARG A 205 -10.57 -13.97 4.29
CA ARG A 205 -10.71 -13.15 3.08
C ARG A 205 -9.42 -12.47 2.64
N PHE A 206 -8.45 -12.33 3.54
CA PHE A 206 -7.12 -11.77 3.32
C PHE A 206 -7.11 -10.56 2.38
N PRO A 207 -7.33 -9.34 2.91
CA PRO A 207 -7.34 -8.14 2.10
C PRO A 207 -5.97 -7.91 1.44
N SER A 208 -5.99 -7.31 0.25
CA SER A 208 -4.79 -6.93 -0.51
C SER A 208 -4.95 -5.53 -1.13
N GLY A 209 -3.87 -4.99 -1.69
CA GLY A 209 -3.88 -3.72 -2.42
C GLY A 209 -3.97 -3.92 -3.93
N GLY A 210 -4.43 -2.88 -4.63
CA GLY A 210 -4.45 -2.86 -6.09
C GLY A 210 -3.05 -2.98 -6.69
N ALA A 211 -2.91 -3.82 -7.71
CA ALA A 211 -1.65 -3.96 -8.44
C ALA A 211 -1.38 -2.75 -9.34
N ARG A 212 -0.12 -2.51 -9.67
CA ARG A 212 0.28 -1.56 -10.71
C ARG A 212 0.30 -2.26 -12.09
N GLY A 213 -0.08 -1.52 -13.13
CA GLY A 213 0.10 -1.94 -14.51
C GLY A 213 -0.73 -3.19 -14.87
N ASP A 214 -0.09 -4.16 -15.52
CA ASP A 214 -0.71 -5.41 -15.98
C ASP A 214 -0.58 -6.57 -14.97
N GLN A 215 -0.06 -6.30 -13.78
CA GLN A 215 0.05 -7.30 -12.71
C GLN A 215 -1.33 -7.64 -12.13
N ILE A 216 -1.49 -8.85 -11.63
CA ILE A 216 -2.74 -9.31 -11.02
C ILE A 216 -2.49 -9.64 -9.54
N ARG A 217 -3.17 -8.93 -8.63
CA ARG A 217 -3.10 -9.15 -7.16
C ARG A 217 -4.43 -9.50 -6.49
N ASN A 218 -5.50 -9.63 -7.27
CA ASN A 218 -6.79 -10.11 -6.78
C ASN A 218 -7.05 -11.51 -7.34
N PRO A 219 -7.20 -12.56 -6.50
CA PRO A 219 -7.53 -13.89 -6.96
C PRO A 219 -8.85 -13.95 -7.75
N GLY A 220 -9.77 -13.00 -7.54
CA GLY A 220 -11.03 -12.91 -8.30
C GLY A 220 -10.86 -12.71 -9.81
N ALA A 221 -9.66 -12.38 -10.28
CA ALA A 221 -9.33 -12.35 -11.71
C ALA A 221 -9.19 -13.75 -12.35
N PHE A 222 -9.21 -14.82 -11.56
CA PHE A 222 -9.06 -16.20 -12.01
C PHE A 222 -10.37 -16.98 -11.83
N ALA A 223 -10.63 -17.93 -12.74
CA ALA A 223 -11.87 -18.69 -12.75
C ALA A 223 -12.07 -19.42 -11.41
N ASN A 224 -13.28 -19.34 -10.86
CA ASN A 224 -13.67 -19.99 -9.60
C ASN A 224 -12.84 -19.61 -8.37
N CYS A 225 -12.07 -18.53 -8.41
CA CYS A 225 -11.33 -18.02 -7.26
C CYS A 225 -12.15 -16.96 -6.52
N LEU A 226 -12.06 -16.99 -5.19
CA LEU A 226 -12.69 -15.98 -4.33
C LEU A 226 -11.93 -14.66 -4.44
N ALA A 227 -12.66 -13.56 -4.70
CA ALA A 227 -12.07 -12.22 -4.70
C ALA A 227 -11.60 -11.80 -3.30
N ALA A 228 -10.45 -11.13 -3.24
CA ALA A 228 -9.92 -10.54 -2.01
C ALA A 228 -10.47 -9.12 -1.82
N PRO A 229 -10.88 -8.72 -0.60
CA PRO A 229 -11.20 -7.34 -0.28
C PRO A 229 -9.99 -6.43 -0.52
N GLN A 230 -10.25 -5.17 -0.88
CA GLN A 230 -9.18 -4.16 -0.99
C GLN A 230 -8.89 -3.52 0.37
N PHE A 231 -7.63 -3.18 0.65
CA PHE A 231 -7.26 -2.45 1.87
C PHE A 231 -8.00 -1.11 2.02
N SER A 232 -8.26 -0.43 0.91
CA SER A 232 -9.02 0.83 0.90
C SER A 232 -10.51 0.67 1.24
N ALA A 233 -11.01 -0.56 1.30
CA ALA A 233 -12.40 -0.89 1.62
C ALA A 233 -12.58 -1.46 3.03
N ILE A 234 -11.54 -1.46 3.87
CA ILE A 234 -11.60 -1.97 5.25
C ILE A 234 -11.09 -0.95 6.25
N GLU A 235 -11.53 -1.10 7.50
CA GLU A 235 -11.07 -0.30 8.62
C GLU A 235 -9.65 -0.67 9.06
N TYR A 236 -8.93 0.27 9.66
CA TYR A 236 -7.57 0.07 10.17
C TYR A 236 -7.46 -1.06 11.19
N ALA A 237 -8.41 -1.13 12.13
CA ALA A 237 -8.49 -2.22 13.11
C ALA A 237 -8.62 -3.59 12.43
N GLU A 238 -9.36 -3.67 11.31
CA GLU A 238 -9.53 -4.91 10.58
C GLU A 238 -8.25 -5.32 9.86
N TRP A 239 -7.51 -4.38 9.27
CA TRP A 239 -6.18 -4.66 8.71
C TRP A 239 -5.22 -5.20 9.78
N ALA A 240 -5.17 -4.58 10.97
CA ALA A 240 -4.36 -5.05 12.09
C ALA A 240 -4.73 -6.48 12.51
N ARG A 241 -6.03 -6.79 12.61
CA ARG A 241 -6.50 -8.15 12.92
C ARG A 241 -6.09 -9.17 11.84
N TRP A 242 -6.09 -8.80 10.56
CA TRP A 242 -5.63 -9.69 9.50
C TRP A 242 -4.13 -10.01 9.59
N GLN A 243 -3.30 -9.04 9.97
CA GLN A 243 -1.88 -9.28 10.24
C GLN A 243 -1.70 -10.29 11.38
N VAL A 244 -2.43 -10.14 12.50
CA VAL A 244 -2.37 -11.07 13.64
C VAL A 244 -2.89 -12.46 13.25
N ARG A 245 -4.05 -12.56 12.58
CA ARG A 245 -4.61 -13.83 12.11
C ARG A 245 -3.66 -14.57 11.17
N LEU A 246 -3.03 -13.86 10.22
CA LEU A 246 -2.03 -14.46 9.34
C LEU A 246 -0.83 -14.96 10.15
N GLY A 247 -0.33 -14.15 11.09
CA GLY A 247 0.77 -14.56 11.97
C GLY A 247 0.47 -15.84 12.76
N TRP A 248 -0.75 -15.97 13.29
CA TRP A 248 -1.20 -17.19 13.97
C TRP A 248 -1.23 -18.41 13.05
N ILE A 249 -1.75 -18.26 11.82
CA ILE A 249 -1.76 -19.32 10.81
C ILE A 249 -0.33 -19.76 10.47
N VAL A 250 0.57 -18.81 10.18
CA VAL A 250 1.96 -19.09 9.82
C VAL A 250 2.69 -19.79 10.95
N ARG A 251 2.55 -19.33 12.20
CA ARG A 251 3.16 -20.00 13.36
C ARG A 251 2.62 -21.41 13.58
N ALA A 252 1.30 -21.60 13.46
CA ALA A 252 0.69 -22.91 13.59
C ALA A 252 1.17 -23.89 12.52
N LEU A 253 1.29 -23.43 11.27
CA LEU A 253 1.84 -24.19 10.15
C LEU A 253 3.32 -24.57 10.40
N LEU A 254 4.17 -23.58 10.70
CA LEU A 254 5.60 -23.81 10.92
C LEU A 254 5.91 -24.59 12.21
N GLY A 255 4.98 -24.59 13.17
CA GLY A 255 5.05 -25.45 14.35
C GLY A 255 4.83 -26.93 14.04
N ARG A 256 4.16 -27.24 12.91
CA ARG A 256 3.87 -28.60 12.44
C ARG A 256 4.82 -29.07 11.34
N THR A 257 5.66 -28.19 10.80
CA THR A 257 6.60 -28.50 9.70
C THR A 257 8.05 -28.18 10.07
N GLY A 258 8.99 -28.81 9.36
CA GLY A 258 10.43 -28.50 9.44
C GLY A 258 10.88 -27.34 8.55
N TRP A 259 9.96 -26.62 7.91
CA TRP A 259 10.30 -25.63 6.88
C TRP A 259 11.07 -24.45 7.44
N PHE A 260 11.99 -23.92 6.63
CA PHE A 260 12.86 -22.78 6.94
C PHE A 260 13.73 -23.00 8.19
N ALA A 261 13.99 -24.25 8.59
CA ALA A 261 14.73 -24.54 9.82
C ALA A 261 16.15 -23.92 9.83
N ASP A 262 16.76 -23.77 8.65
CA ASP A 262 18.05 -23.11 8.44
C ASP A 262 18.02 -21.60 8.74
N GLN A 263 16.84 -20.99 8.74
CA GLN A 263 16.64 -19.57 9.05
C GLN A 263 16.69 -19.28 10.56
N GLY A 264 16.61 -20.32 11.41
CA GLY A 264 16.74 -20.22 12.86
C GLY A 264 15.43 -20.37 13.63
N ALA A 265 15.25 -19.56 14.66
CA ALA A 265 14.09 -19.65 15.56
C ALA A 265 12.77 -19.27 14.85
N MET A 266 11.64 -19.60 15.49
CA MET A 266 10.29 -19.38 14.94
C MET A 266 10.08 -18.00 14.30
N PRO A 267 10.46 -16.86 14.91
CA PRO A 267 10.27 -15.55 14.26
C PRO A 267 11.02 -15.39 12.94
N ALA A 268 12.23 -15.92 12.84
CA ALA A 268 13.01 -15.89 11.60
C ALA A 268 12.39 -16.79 10.52
N ARG A 269 11.86 -17.95 10.92
CA ARG A 269 11.09 -18.85 10.04
C ARG A 269 9.81 -18.18 9.53
N CYS A 270 9.10 -17.44 10.39
CA CYS A 270 7.92 -16.66 9.98
C CYS A 270 8.27 -15.60 8.93
N HIS A 271 9.34 -14.83 9.12
CA HIS A 271 9.76 -13.83 8.14
C HIS A 271 10.27 -14.45 6.83
N ALA A 272 10.87 -15.63 6.87
CA ALA A 272 11.23 -16.38 5.67
C ALA A 272 9.99 -16.81 4.87
N PHE A 273 8.97 -17.33 5.55
CA PHE A 273 7.68 -17.66 4.94
C PHE A 273 7.00 -16.41 4.34
N GLU A 274 6.98 -15.30 5.09
CA GLU A 274 6.47 -14.01 4.64
C GLU A 274 7.21 -13.50 3.39
N ALA A 275 8.54 -13.60 3.35
CA ALA A 275 9.35 -13.20 2.20
C ALA A 275 9.03 -14.05 0.96
N SER A 276 8.78 -15.35 1.12
CA SER A 276 8.26 -16.18 0.02
C SER A 276 6.89 -15.69 -0.45
N LEU A 277 5.96 -15.38 0.45
CA LEU A 277 4.66 -14.79 0.08
C LEU A 277 4.80 -13.46 -0.64
N PHE A 278 5.73 -12.60 -0.20
CA PHE A 278 6.00 -11.31 -0.84
C PHE A 278 6.44 -11.49 -2.31
N MET A 279 7.29 -12.48 -2.59
CA MET A 279 7.69 -12.81 -3.96
C MET A 279 6.50 -13.34 -4.79
N LEU A 280 5.73 -14.30 -4.25
CA LEU A 280 4.56 -14.86 -4.94
C LEU A 280 3.47 -13.80 -5.21
N GLY A 281 3.33 -12.84 -4.32
CA GLY A 281 2.33 -11.78 -4.37
C GLY A 281 2.62 -10.66 -5.35
N TYR A 282 3.81 -10.66 -5.98
CA TYR A 282 4.12 -9.70 -7.03
C TYR A 282 3.11 -9.81 -8.19
N ASP A 283 2.84 -11.04 -8.63
CA ASP A 283 1.87 -11.35 -9.67
C ASP A 283 1.30 -12.77 -9.51
N LEU A 284 0.00 -12.86 -9.30
CA LEU A 284 -0.71 -14.12 -9.05
C LEU A 284 -0.75 -15.07 -10.25
N ARG A 285 -0.35 -14.63 -11.45
CA ARG A 285 -0.11 -15.53 -12.59
C ARG A 285 1.01 -16.53 -12.30
N CYS A 286 1.87 -16.28 -11.30
CA CYS A 286 2.91 -17.22 -10.89
C CYS A 286 2.36 -18.57 -10.39
N PHE A 287 1.09 -18.64 -9.97
CA PHE A 287 0.42 -19.89 -9.59
C PHE A 287 0.05 -20.77 -10.80
N GLY A 288 0.37 -20.35 -12.03
CA GLY A 288 0.13 -21.12 -13.24
C GLY A 288 -1.31 -21.12 -13.74
N LEU A 289 -2.16 -20.28 -13.15
CA LEU A 289 -3.56 -20.10 -13.57
C LEU A 289 -3.68 -19.09 -14.71
N THR A 290 -4.67 -19.30 -15.58
CA THR A 290 -5.02 -18.35 -16.64
C THR A 290 -6.10 -17.39 -16.13
N PRO A 291 -5.90 -16.06 -16.22
CA PRO A 291 -6.93 -15.08 -15.88
C PRO A 291 -8.17 -15.26 -16.77
N VAL A 292 -9.36 -14.98 -16.23
CA VAL A 292 -10.58 -14.97 -17.03
C VAL A 292 -10.54 -13.75 -17.96
N PRO A 293 -10.81 -13.90 -19.27
CA PRO A 293 -10.99 -12.74 -20.14
C PRO A 293 -12.07 -11.84 -19.56
N GLU A 294 -11.90 -10.51 -19.56
CA GLU A 294 -12.90 -9.57 -19.06
C GLU A 294 -14.26 -9.80 -19.75
N ALA A 295 -15.13 -10.57 -19.11
CA ALA A 295 -16.51 -10.70 -19.52
C ALA A 295 -17.23 -9.43 -19.06
N LYS A 296 -17.85 -8.70 -19.99
CA LYS A 296 -18.87 -7.69 -19.64
C LYS A 296 -19.89 -8.37 -18.73
N ALA A 297 -19.84 -8.07 -17.43
CA ALA A 297 -20.71 -8.67 -16.43
C ALA A 297 -22.18 -8.45 -16.83
N VAL A 298 -22.83 -9.51 -17.31
CA VAL A 298 -24.29 -9.59 -17.39
C VAL A 298 -24.74 -9.94 -15.97
N GLY A 299 -25.40 -8.97 -15.33
CA GLY A 299 -25.80 -9.09 -13.94
C GLY A 299 -26.95 -10.05 -13.74
N GLU A 300 -26.92 -10.75 -12.61
CA GLU A 300 -28.14 -11.14 -11.90
C GLU A 300 -28.00 -10.83 -10.40
N GLN A 301 -28.81 -9.85 -10.01
CA GLN A 301 -29.50 -9.65 -8.73
C GLN A 301 -28.70 -9.63 -7.41
N GLY A 302 -28.58 -8.43 -6.85
CA GLY A 302 -28.54 -8.20 -5.40
C GLY A 302 -27.43 -7.28 -4.91
N GLU A 303 -27.76 -5.99 -4.80
CA GLU A 303 -27.12 -4.97 -3.94
C GLU A 303 -25.72 -4.39 -4.30
N VAL A 304 -25.75 -3.05 -4.41
CA VAL A 304 -24.66 -2.05 -4.45
C VAL A 304 -23.66 -2.18 -5.61
N SER A 305 -23.96 -1.44 -6.67
CA SER A 305 -23.07 -1.11 -7.78
C SER A 305 -21.84 -0.30 -7.29
N LEU A 306 -20.79 -1.00 -6.87
CA LEU A 306 -19.43 -0.51 -6.98
C LEU A 306 -18.94 -0.93 -8.37
N ARG A 307 -18.78 0.05 -9.25
CA ARG A 307 -18.21 -0.16 -10.60
C ARG A 307 -16.77 -0.66 -10.45
N GLU A 308 -16.59 -1.98 -10.43
CA GLU A 308 -15.29 -2.62 -10.67
C GLU A 308 -14.97 -2.48 -12.16
N SER A 309 -14.39 -1.35 -12.54
CA SER A 309 -13.68 -1.24 -13.82
C SER A 309 -12.29 -1.84 -13.63
N GLY A 310 -11.96 -2.87 -14.42
CA GLY A 310 -10.61 -3.40 -14.58
C GLY A 310 -9.60 -2.26 -14.71
N ASN A 311 -8.70 -2.19 -13.73
CA ASN A 311 -7.93 -1.00 -13.39
C ASN A 311 -6.64 -0.95 -14.20
N SER A 312 -6.74 -0.92 -15.53
CA SER A 312 -5.56 -0.91 -16.42
C SER A 312 -4.94 0.48 -16.64
N GLY A 313 -5.35 1.53 -15.91
CA GLY A 313 -4.85 2.90 -16.11
C GLY A 313 -4.70 3.76 -14.85
N TRP A 314 -4.00 4.89 -15.01
CA TRP A 314 -3.73 5.90 -13.97
C TRP A 314 -4.86 6.92 -13.82
N VAL A 315 -6.05 6.62 -14.33
CA VAL A 315 -7.15 7.59 -14.40
C VAL A 315 -7.65 7.94 -13.00
N PRO A 316 -7.58 9.20 -12.55
CA PRO A 316 -8.01 9.61 -11.21
C PRO A 316 -9.52 9.88 -11.18
N THR A 317 -10.06 10.11 -9.98
CA THR A 317 -11.34 10.82 -9.87
C THR A 317 -11.09 12.31 -10.14
N GLY A 318 -11.79 12.90 -11.11
CA GLY A 318 -11.61 14.30 -11.48
C GLY A 318 -12.00 15.27 -10.36
N HIS A 319 -11.15 16.26 -10.06
CA HIS A 319 -11.37 17.23 -9.00
C HIS A 319 -10.62 18.56 -9.26
N PRO A 320 -11.14 19.70 -8.79
CA PRO A 320 -10.48 21.00 -8.91
C PRO A 320 -9.46 21.19 -7.78
N PHE A 321 -8.28 20.56 -7.89
CA PHE A 321 -7.30 20.39 -6.81
C PHE A 321 -7.04 21.64 -5.95
N GLY A 322 -6.58 22.75 -6.53
CA GLY A 322 -6.26 23.96 -5.77
C GLY A 322 -7.46 24.58 -5.03
N GLN A 323 -8.64 24.51 -5.62
CA GLN A 323 -9.86 24.98 -4.96
C GLN A 323 -10.25 24.07 -3.79
N VAL A 324 -10.19 22.75 -3.97
CA VAL A 324 -10.54 21.81 -2.89
C VAL A 324 -9.58 21.95 -1.70
N LEU A 325 -8.30 22.23 -1.94
CA LEU A 325 -7.34 22.53 -0.87
C LEU A 325 -7.73 23.81 -0.10
N SER A 326 -8.09 24.86 -0.81
CA SER A 326 -8.52 26.14 -0.21
C SER A 326 -9.79 25.96 0.63
N ASP A 327 -10.75 25.21 0.11
CA ASP A 327 -11.99 24.85 0.79
C ASP A 327 -11.73 24.02 2.05
N TYR A 328 -10.81 23.07 1.98
CA TYR A 328 -10.45 22.27 3.14
C TYR A 328 -9.76 23.08 4.23
N LEU A 329 -8.89 24.03 3.87
CA LEU A 329 -8.29 24.93 4.85
C LEU A 329 -9.38 25.80 5.53
N ALA A 330 -10.33 26.33 4.76
CA ALA A 330 -11.47 27.06 5.31
C ALA A 330 -12.34 26.20 6.24
N PHE A 331 -12.63 24.95 5.83
CA PHE A 331 -13.29 23.96 6.67
C PHE A 331 -12.54 23.72 7.98
N ARG A 332 -11.21 23.57 7.94
CA ARG A 332 -10.39 23.37 9.13
C ARG A 332 -10.37 24.59 10.05
N HIS A 333 -10.48 25.80 9.53
CA HIS A 333 -10.65 27.02 10.33
C HIS A 333 -12.05 27.15 10.96
N SER A 334 -13.08 26.47 10.43
CA SER A 334 -14.42 26.50 11.01
C SER A 334 -14.54 25.80 12.37
N GLY A 335 -13.56 24.97 12.72
CA GLY A 335 -13.56 24.16 13.96
C GLY A 335 -14.40 22.88 13.88
N ALA A 336 -14.92 22.54 12.70
CA ALA A 336 -15.61 21.27 12.47
C ALA A 336 -14.67 20.06 12.69
N PRO A 337 -15.22 18.88 13.06
CA PRO A 337 -14.43 17.66 13.22
C PRO A 337 -13.64 17.31 11.96
N ASP A 338 -12.34 17.10 12.09
CA ASP A 338 -11.45 16.82 10.96
C ASP A 338 -11.60 15.36 10.47
N ASN A 339 -12.60 15.13 9.62
CA ASN A 339 -12.81 13.86 8.95
C ASN A 339 -13.51 14.05 7.60
N LYS A 340 -13.45 12.99 6.78
CA LYS A 340 -14.00 12.98 5.42
C LYS A 340 -15.49 13.29 5.37
N ASP A 341 -16.30 12.70 6.24
CA ASP A 341 -17.76 12.86 6.20
C ASP A 341 -18.17 14.28 6.55
N ALA A 342 -17.58 14.86 7.61
CA ALA A 342 -17.80 16.24 8.00
C ALA A 342 -17.36 17.22 6.89
N PHE A 343 -16.23 16.96 6.22
CA PHE A 343 -15.79 17.80 5.11
C PHE A 343 -16.71 17.67 3.89
N VAL A 344 -17.19 16.46 3.57
CA VAL A 344 -18.17 16.24 2.50
C VAL A 344 -19.48 16.98 2.80
N ASP A 345 -19.97 16.90 4.04
CA ASP A 345 -21.18 17.61 4.45
C ASP A 345 -21.00 19.13 4.35
N TRP A 346 -19.85 19.64 4.77
CA TRP A 346 -19.50 21.06 4.63
C TRP A 346 -19.45 21.50 3.16
N LEU A 347 -18.83 20.73 2.27
CA LEU A 347 -18.78 21.00 0.84
C LEU A 347 -20.16 21.00 0.16
N VAL A 348 -21.10 20.21 0.66
CA VAL A 348 -22.48 20.19 0.17
C VAL A 348 -23.26 21.40 0.69
N ALA A 349 -23.01 21.83 1.93
CA ALA A 349 -23.69 22.96 2.55
C ALA A 349 -23.22 24.31 1.99
N GLU A 350 -21.96 24.44 1.58
CA GLU A 350 -21.35 25.67 1.08
C GLU A 350 -21.44 25.77 -0.46
N PRO A 351 -22.32 26.62 -1.04
CA PRO A 351 -22.49 26.70 -2.48
C PRO A 351 -21.25 27.31 -3.16
N ARG A 352 -20.69 26.60 -4.15
CA ARG A 352 -19.58 27.13 -4.96
C ARG A 352 -20.12 27.90 -6.15
N ASN A 353 -19.80 29.19 -6.27
CA ASN A 353 -20.25 30.05 -7.37
C ASN A 353 -21.78 29.99 -7.59
N GLY A 354 -22.54 29.89 -6.49
CA GLY A 354 -24.01 29.77 -6.53
C GLY A 354 -24.54 28.38 -6.93
N LYS A 355 -23.69 27.35 -7.01
CA LYS A 355 -24.09 25.96 -7.29
C LYS A 355 -23.75 25.05 -6.11
N THR A 356 -24.77 24.35 -5.62
CA THR A 356 -24.63 23.30 -4.61
C THR A 356 -23.97 22.07 -5.23
N LEU A 357 -23.00 21.48 -4.53
CA LEU A 357 -22.39 20.22 -4.95
C LEU A 357 -23.30 19.05 -4.57
N SER A 358 -23.37 18.03 -5.45
CA SER A 358 -23.94 16.76 -5.04
C SER A 358 -23.01 16.06 -4.04
N ARG A 359 -23.56 15.26 -3.12
CA ARG A 359 -22.76 14.48 -2.17
C ARG A 359 -21.74 13.58 -2.88
N ALA A 360 -22.12 12.95 -3.99
CA ALA A 360 -21.23 12.11 -4.79
C ALA A 360 -20.05 12.90 -5.37
N THR A 361 -20.29 14.13 -5.85
CA THR A 361 -19.22 15.02 -6.33
C THR A 361 -18.29 15.46 -5.20
N ALA A 362 -18.84 15.84 -4.04
CA ALA A 362 -18.07 16.21 -2.86
C ALA A 362 -17.20 15.04 -2.35
N GLN A 363 -17.74 13.81 -2.34
CA GLN A 363 -16.98 12.61 -2.06
C GLN A 363 -15.84 12.39 -3.06
N GLY A 364 -16.09 12.61 -4.36
CA GLY A 364 -15.07 12.53 -5.39
C GLY A 364 -13.94 13.55 -5.22
N TYR A 365 -14.26 14.76 -4.73
CA TYR A 365 -13.26 15.79 -4.43
C TYR A 365 -12.33 15.42 -3.27
N CYS A 366 -12.70 14.46 -2.44
CA CYS A 366 -11.83 13.92 -1.38
C CYS A 366 -10.80 12.90 -1.89
N PHE A 367 -10.76 12.58 -3.20
CA PHE A 367 -9.77 11.67 -3.79
C PHE A 367 -8.31 11.98 -3.36
N PRO A 368 -7.78 13.22 -3.53
CA PRO A 368 -6.40 13.54 -3.13
C PRO A 368 -6.15 13.47 -1.62
N PHE A 369 -7.20 13.40 -0.79
CA PHE A 369 -7.11 13.36 0.66
C PHE A 369 -6.97 11.95 1.20
N SER A 370 -7.15 10.94 0.35
CA SER A 370 -7.02 9.54 0.74
C SER A 370 -5.58 9.20 1.12
N ILE A 371 -5.43 8.13 1.90
CA ILE A 371 -4.14 7.58 2.32
C ILE A 371 -3.27 7.13 1.14
N ASP A 372 -3.91 6.75 0.03
CA ASP A 372 -3.25 6.35 -1.20
C ASP A 372 -2.73 7.55 -2.01
N GLU A 373 -3.14 8.78 -1.68
CA GLU A 373 -2.72 10.01 -2.34
C GLU A 373 -1.83 10.89 -1.45
N PHE A 374 -2.34 12.00 -0.91
CA PHE A 374 -1.55 12.92 -0.09
C PHE A 374 -1.88 12.87 1.42
N ASP A 375 -2.93 12.14 1.81
CA ASP A 375 -3.32 11.95 3.20
C ASP A 375 -3.43 13.28 3.98
N PHE A 376 -4.32 14.17 3.53
CA PHE A 376 -4.44 15.54 4.06
C PHE A 376 -5.32 15.66 5.32
N PHE A 377 -6.10 14.63 5.66
CA PHE A 377 -6.84 14.60 6.92
C PHE A 377 -5.88 14.51 8.11
N GLY A 378 -6.17 15.24 9.19
CA GLY A 378 -5.35 15.24 10.41
C GLY A 378 -4.07 16.08 10.35
N ARG A 379 -3.79 16.77 9.23
CA ARG A 379 -2.61 17.66 9.12
C ARG A 379 -2.77 18.90 10.01
N SER A 380 -1.65 19.45 10.49
CA SER A 380 -1.67 20.72 11.24
C SER A 380 -2.07 21.88 10.33
N LEU A 381 -2.68 22.93 10.90
CA LEU A 381 -3.06 24.13 10.15
C LEU A 381 -1.84 24.74 9.43
N ALA A 382 -0.71 24.86 10.11
CA ALA A 382 0.52 25.39 9.51
C ALA A 382 1.02 24.56 8.31
N ALA A 383 0.86 23.23 8.34
CA ALA A 383 1.19 22.39 7.20
C ALA A 383 0.19 22.61 6.05
N LEU A 384 -1.10 22.73 6.36
CA LEU A 384 -2.15 22.98 5.36
C LEU A 384 -2.00 24.34 4.68
N GLU A 385 -1.64 25.39 5.42
CA GLU A 385 -1.37 26.71 4.86
C GLU A 385 -0.24 26.65 3.82
N ARG A 386 0.86 25.94 4.12
CA ARG A 386 1.96 25.69 3.17
C ARG A 386 1.49 24.89 1.95
N ILE A 387 0.71 23.83 2.17
CA ILE A 387 0.16 23.00 1.09
C ILE A 387 -0.74 23.83 0.16
N VAL A 388 -1.62 24.68 0.71
CA VAL A 388 -2.50 25.57 -0.05
C VAL A 388 -1.72 26.65 -0.79
N ALA A 389 -0.66 27.21 -0.19
CA ALA A 389 0.21 28.17 -0.87
C ALA A 389 0.92 27.58 -2.10
N GLY A 390 1.13 26.25 -2.11
CA GLY A 390 1.68 25.53 -3.26
C GLY A 390 3.19 25.72 -3.45
N GLY A 391 3.65 25.51 -4.67
CA GLY A 391 5.08 25.52 -5.01
C GLY A 391 5.87 24.37 -4.36
N GLU A 392 7.20 24.51 -4.36
CA GLU A 392 8.10 23.50 -3.80
C GLU A 392 7.90 23.30 -2.29
N ASP A 393 7.69 24.39 -1.56
CA ASP A 393 7.45 24.32 -0.12
C ASP A 393 6.14 23.59 0.21
N GLY A 394 5.08 23.90 -0.53
CA GLY A 394 3.81 23.20 -0.42
C GLY A 394 3.92 21.72 -0.79
N LEU A 395 4.73 21.36 -1.79
CA LEU A 395 4.97 19.96 -2.16
C LEU A 395 5.71 19.21 -1.05
N ARG A 396 6.75 19.81 -0.46
CA ARG A 396 7.46 19.23 0.70
C ARG A 396 6.50 19.02 1.88
N ALA A 397 5.65 20.01 2.16
CA ALA A 397 4.64 19.92 3.22
C ALA A 397 3.61 18.80 2.93
N ALA A 398 3.13 18.66 1.69
CA ALA A 398 2.21 17.61 1.28
C ALA A 398 2.82 16.22 1.45
N LEU A 399 4.10 16.06 1.10
CA LEU A 399 4.85 14.82 1.20
C LEU A 399 5.43 14.55 2.59
N SER A 400 5.27 15.49 3.53
CA SER A 400 5.84 15.42 4.89
C SER A 400 7.37 15.26 4.92
N GLY A 401 8.05 15.80 3.92
CA GLY A 401 9.51 15.75 3.80
C GLY A 401 10.15 17.06 4.23
N GLU A 402 11.23 16.99 5.01
CA GLU A 402 12.10 18.16 5.24
C GLU A 402 12.83 18.56 3.95
N THR A 403 13.24 17.56 3.16
CA THR A 403 13.83 17.72 1.85
C THR A 403 12.98 17.03 0.79
N LEU A 404 13.00 17.58 -0.43
CA LEU A 404 12.29 16.99 -1.56
C LEU A 404 13.16 15.89 -2.18
N GLU A 405 12.90 14.65 -1.78
CA GLU A 405 13.51 13.49 -2.41
C GLU A 405 12.90 13.23 -3.80
N PRO A 406 13.69 12.68 -4.75
CA PRO A 406 13.15 12.25 -6.03
C PRO A 406 11.93 11.33 -5.87
N PHE A 407 10.90 11.60 -6.66
CA PHE A 407 9.71 10.79 -6.76
C PHE A 407 10.07 9.42 -7.31
N THR A 408 9.45 8.41 -6.71
CA THR A 408 9.60 7.03 -7.09
C THR A 408 8.21 6.46 -7.24
N VAL A 409 7.89 5.93 -8.42
CA VAL A 409 6.66 5.18 -8.61
C VAL A 409 6.86 3.81 -7.96
N GLY A 410 6.01 3.50 -6.98
CA GLY A 410 5.98 2.19 -6.32
C GLY A 410 5.32 1.11 -7.18
N ASP A 411 5.06 -0.03 -6.54
CA ASP A 411 4.41 -1.20 -7.14
C ASP A 411 2.90 -1.25 -6.91
N GLU A 412 2.37 -0.32 -6.12
CA GLU A 412 0.95 -0.14 -5.88
C GLU A 412 0.42 1.04 -6.70
N ARG A 413 -0.87 1.03 -6.99
CA ARG A 413 -1.55 2.15 -7.65
C ARG A 413 -1.85 3.26 -6.63
N VAL A 414 -0.81 3.94 -6.17
CA VAL A 414 -0.84 5.05 -5.21
C VAL A 414 -0.15 6.29 -5.78
N SER A 415 -0.37 7.44 -5.16
CA SER A 415 0.11 8.75 -5.60
C SER A 415 -0.28 9.06 -7.05
N VAL A 416 -1.49 8.67 -7.44
CA VAL A 416 -2.01 8.83 -8.81
C VAL A 416 -1.96 10.29 -9.21
N CYS A 417 -2.28 11.23 -8.32
CA CYS A 417 -2.18 12.66 -8.60
C CYS A 417 -0.77 13.08 -9.04
N LEU A 418 0.30 12.54 -8.44
CA LEU A 418 1.68 12.83 -8.83
C LEU A 418 2.12 12.06 -10.07
N VAL A 419 1.59 10.85 -10.28
CA VAL A 419 1.82 10.10 -11.53
C VAL A 419 1.18 10.83 -12.71
N ASP A 420 -0.01 11.40 -12.54
CA ASP A 420 -0.70 12.19 -13.56
C ASP A 420 0.07 13.43 -13.95
N VAL A 421 0.75 14.10 -12.98
CA VAL A 421 1.66 15.21 -13.27
C VAL A 421 2.80 14.75 -14.17
N LEU A 422 3.44 13.62 -13.87
CA LEU A 422 4.51 13.05 -14.69
C LEU A 422 4.04 12.75 -16.11
N ILE A 423 2.93 12.02 -16.25
CA ILE A 423 2.33 11.66 -17.55
C ILE A 423 2.00 12.92 -18.34
N THR A 424 1.36 13.90 -17.69
CA THR A 424 0.96 15.16 -18.31
C THR A 424 2.17 15.96 -18.77
N GLY A 425 3.16 16.18 -17.90
CA GLY A 425 4.38 16.93 -18.26
C GLY A 425 5.12 16.28 -19.43
N ASN A 426 5.19 14.95 -19.44
CA ASN A 426 5.77 14.17 -20.52
C ASN A 426 4.97 14.27 -21.84
N ALA A 427 3.63 14.27 -21.78
CA ALA A 427 2.80 14.48 -22.97
C ALA A 427 3.00 15.88 -23.56
N TYR A 428 3.02 16.91 -22.69
CA TYR A 428 3.24 18.30 -23.10
C TYR A 428 4.64 18.56 -23.65
N ALA A 429 5.66 17.88 -23.14
CA ALA A 429 7.02 17.97 -23.68
C ALA A 429 7.19 17.30 -25.06
N ARG A 430 6.31 16.35 -25.42
CA ARG A 430 6.42 15.55 -26.65
C ARG A 430 5.57 16.06 -27.81
N ALA A 431 4.46 16.74 -27.52
CA ALA A 431 3.47 17.09 -28.53
C ALA A 431 2.95 18.52 -28.35
N GLU A 432 2.71 19.19 -29.47
CA GLU A 432 2.21 20.57 -29.51
C GLU A 432 0.68 20.63 -29.49
N SER A 433 0.01 19.67 -30.14
CA SER A 433 -1.46 19.64 -30.21
C SER A 433 -2.09 18.83 -29.07
N ASP A 434 -3.32 19.20 -28.68
CA ASP A 434 -4.10 18.46 -27.67
C ASP A 434 -4.39 17.02 -28.12
N LYS A 435 -4.67 16.82 -29.41
CA LYS A 435 -4.96 15.51 -29.98
C LYS A 435 -3.78 14.55 -29.84
N GLU A 436 -2.57 14.98 -30.21
CA GLU A 436 -1.37 14.14 -30.12
C GLU A 436 -1.04 13.78 -28.67
N ARG A 437 -1.26 14.70 -27.72
CA ARG A 437 -1.08 14.43 -26.28
C ARG A 437 -2.04 13.34 -25.79
N VAL A 438 -3.31 13.45 -26.16
CA VAL A 438 -4.32 12.45 -25.84
C VAL A 438 -3.98 11.09 -26.46
N ASP A 439 -3.62 11.08 -27.74
CA ASP A 439 -3.27 9.87 -28.48
C ASP A 439 -2.04 9.19 -27.86
N TYR A 440 -1.05 9.95 -27.38
CA TYR A 440 0.08 9.42 -26.60
C TYR A 440 -0.37 8.74 -25.30
N VAL A 441 -1.19 9.41 -24.48
CA VAL A 441 -1.65 8.86 -23.19
C VAL A 441 -2.45 7.56 -23.37
N VAL A 442 -3.30 7.50 -24.40
CA VAL A 442 -4.09 6.29 -24.70
C VAL A 442 -3.21 5.18 -25.26
N SER A 443 -2.35 5.48 -26.22
CA SER A 443 -1.48 4.46 -26.85
C SER A 443 -0.45 3.87 -25.89
N ALA A 444 0.01 4.64 -24.90
CA ALA A 444 0.86 4.16 -23.81
C ALA A 444 0.10 3.34 -22.76
N GLY A 445 -1.23 3.19 -22.87
CA GLY A 445 -2.06 2.43 -21.94
C GLY A 445 -2.33 3.13 -20.61
N TYR A 446 -1.97 4.40 -20.44
CA TYR A 446 -2.20 5.13 -19.18
C TYR A 446 -3.68 5.46 -18.95
N ALA A 447 -4.49 5.49 -20.03
CA ALA A 447 -5.93 5.63 -19.98
C ALA A 447 -6.61 4.82 -21.09
N GLY A 448 -7.76 4.19 -20.79
CA GLY A 448 -8.47 3.35 -21.75
C GLY A 448 -9.34 4.08 -22.78
N THR A 449 -9.60 5.38 -22.58
CA THR A 449 -10.43 6.20 -23.49
C THR A 449 -9.91 7.63 -23.59
N GLU A 450 -10.35 8.35 -24.63
CA GLU A 450 -10.07 9.77 -24.81
C GLU A 450 -10.51 10.61 -23.60
N ASN A 451 -11.73 10.37 -23.10
CA ASN A 451 -12.29 11.09 -21.95
C ASN A 451 -11.49 10.82 -20.66
N SER A 452 -11.06 9.58 -20.48
CA SER A 452 -10.20 9.18 -19.36
C SER A 452 -8.83 9.86 -19.45
N ALA A 453 -8.22 9.92 -20.64
CA ALA A 453 -6.95 10.61 -20.87
C ALA A 453 -7.07 12.12 -20.60
N ARG A 454 -8.17 12.75 -21.04
CA ARG A 454 -8.46 14.16 -20.75
C ARG A 454 -8.62 14.43 -19.26
N THR A 455 -9.28 13.52 -18.53
CA THR A 455 -9.45 13.62 -17.06
C THR A 455 -8.10 13.53 -16.34
N LEU A 456 -7.29 12.53 -16.70
CA LEU A 456 -5.93 12.36 -16.20
C LEU A 456 -5.10 13.63 -16.41
N MET A 457 -5.07 14.13 -17.65
CA MET A 457 -4.32 15.35 -17.95
C MET A 457 -4.88 16.58 -17.22
N ALA A 458 -6.18 16.68 -17.00
CA ALA A 458 -6.75 17.78 -16.24
C ALA A 458 -6.27 17.79 -14.79
N VAL A 459 -6.23 16.62 -14.14
CA VAL A 459 -5.68 16.48 -12.78
C VAL A 459 -4.19 16.76 -12.77
N GLY A 460 -3.41 16.14 -13.66
CA GLY A 460 -1.96 16.36 -13.74
C GLY A 460 -1.60 17.83 -13.99
N ARG A 461 -2.35 18.54 -14.83
CA ARG A 461 -2.18 20.00 -15.02
C ARG A 461 -2.47 20.78 -13.75
N SER A 462 -3.55 20.46 -13.05
CA SER A 462 -3.97 21.18 -11.85
C SER A 462 -2.98 20.98 -10.70
N VAL A 463 -2.60 19.73 -10.42
CA VAL A 463 -1.65 19.38 -9.36
C VAL A 463 -0.26 19.91 -9.71
N GLY A 464 0.18 19.72 -10.96
CA GLY A 464 1.51 20.11 -11.40
C GLY A 464 1.74 21.61 -11.36
N LYS A 465 0.74 22.40 -11.78
CA LYS A 465 0.78 23.87 -11.64
C LYS A 465 0.77 24.31 -10.18
N HIS A 466 -0.08 23.70 -9.36
CA HIS A 466 -0.20 24.05 -7.94
C HIS A 466 1.13 23.91 -7.20
N PHE A 467 1.86 22.81 -7.44
CA PHE A 467 3.16 22.57 -6.81
C PHE A 467 4.37 23.10 -7.60
N GLY A 468 4.16 23.85 -8.69
CA GLY A 468 5.25 24.41 -9.51
C GLY A 468 6.08 23.37 -10.28
N LEU A 469 5.56 22.15 -10.44
CA LEU A 469 6.15 21.10 -11.30
C LEU A 469 5.86 21.39 -12.78
N LEU A 470 4.74 22.01 -13.10
CA LEU A 470 4.40 22.45 -14.46
C LEU A 470 4.23 23.96 -14.49
N ASP A 471 4.67 24.61 -15.57
CA ASP A 471 4.52 26.04 -15.75
C ASP A 471 3.11 26.45 -16.20
N VAL A 472 2.91 27.72 -16.51
CA VAL A 472 1.61 28.26 -16.94
C VAL A 472 1.15 27.71 -18.29
N GLN A 473 2.06 27.19 -19.13
CA GLN A 473 1.81 26.47 -20.37
C GLN A 473 1.74 24.95 -20.20
N HIS A 474 1.87 24.45 -18.97
CA HIS A 474 1.90 23.04 -18.59
C HIS A 474 3.18 22.28 -19.01
N LEU A 475 4.25 23.00 -19.33
CA LEU A 475 5.54 22.38 -19.63
C LEU A 475 6.31 22.06 -18.34
N PRO A 476 7.14 20.99 -18.34
CA PRO A 476 8.00 20.63 -17.22
C PRO A 476 8.95 21.76 -16.77
N THR A 477 8.91 22.10 -15.49
CA THR A 477 9.83 23.07 -14.86
C THR A 477 11.18 22.41 -14.47
N PRO A 478 12.19 23.19 -14.05
CA PRO A 478 13.39 22.61 -13.43
C PRO A 478 13.07 21.73 -12.21
N LEU A 479 12.10 22.14 -11.39
CA LEU A 479 11.65 21.36 -10.24
C LEU A 479 11.08 20.01 -10.64
N PHE A 480 10.30 19.94 -11.74
CA PHE A 480 9.83 18.66 -12.28
C PHE A 480 10.98 17.74 -12.67
N LYS A 481 11.99 18.27 -13.37
CA LYS A 481 13.13 17.46 -13.80
C LYS A 481 13.92 16.90 -12.62
N GLN A 482 14.09 17.70 -11.57
CA GLN A 482 14.72 17.27 -10.32
C GLN A 482 13.84 16.24 -9.57
N PHE A 483 12.55 16.50 -9.45
CA PHE A 483 11.65 15.67 -8.68
C PHE A 483 11.37 14.32 -9.36
N TYR A 484 11.16 14.28 -10.68
CA TYR A 484 10.94 13.04 -11.43
C TYR A 484 12.21 12.47 -12.06
N GLN A 485 13.39 12.87 -11.58
CA GLN A 485 14.66 12.36 -12.08
C GLN A 485 14.67 10.82 -12.04
N ASP A 486 15.07 10.20 -13.16
CA ASP A 486 15.16 8.74 -13.33
C ASP A 486 13.84 7.96 -13.13
N CYS A 487 12.69 8.66 -13.12
CA CYS A 487 11.38 8.05 -12.96
C CYS A 487 10.82 7.53 -14.30
N SER A 488 10.68 6.21 -14.44
CA SER A 488 10.00 5.56 -15.56
C SER A 488 8.67 4.94 -15.13
N LEU A 489 7.62 5.19 -15.92
CA LEU A 489 6.32 4.52 -15.77
C LEU A 489 6.29 3.17 -16.49
N ASP A 490 7.15 3.00 -17.48
CA ASP A 490 7.32 1.76 -18.24
C ASP A 490 8.26 0.85 -17.43
N ALA A 491 7.69 -0.13 -16.73
CA ALA A 491 8.40 -1.20 -16.01
C ALA A 491 7.65 -2.53 -16.20
#